data_AF-A0AAF0E9Y1-F1
#
_entry.id   AF-A0AAF0E9Y1-F1
#
_cell.length_a   1.000
_cell.length_b   1.000
_cell.length_c   1.000
_cell.angle_alpha   90.00
_cell.angle_beta   90.00
_cell.angle_gamma   90.00
#
_symmetry.space_group_name_H-M   'P 1'
#
loop_
_entity.id
_entity.type
_entity.pdbx_description
1 polymer ?
#
loop_
_entity_poly.entity_id
_entity_poly.type
_entity_poly.pdbx_seq_one_letter_code
_entity_poly.pdbx_strand_id
1 'polypeptide(L)'
;MPPLLLTRRARARIEGVRPRHSRWHEPKKKRRRWSGGNSADVAASVVSLRAMPRLAGCAGVCALGRAAPPGVRRTSAFAIPSARALPAPELGASRGAWAAARALQRAGKEPTLTHTRAARVCAEALDESLVAPSAGWPDTLLRRVLHVPIGAPQRDMLLTALLRGIWAAPHNLAGGTYARLLRRMRGVPLPHTRRAMHGHVCAGHLPDPAVWQALLRLHAQAHDWARMDEILRLGMEGGMLNAADEYHYTLLRLQHDPSAPHPHNSMDVLLQHMQQSGLRLNDAMLVRLLHALVAPVRRAAAAHVSTERMAQKVAPVQRLVDAFFVWLCHHDALPLAAFRRSLAHMLELELELLAAQHQAVMSEARRVHRPCSPFPPRTSLQKVQAKLALVSDTLRGDDGLLERVQIALDATSGRSREATAKLQAWIARDASDSARELQRRALVHIFSQACRHARPRRLVPMLHVLAAGTSADLWCPPAARTAAPPAATLVRLWTRFVGAWTHLIGVRRGRRTRERVAQTAMGWPLVARTLDLLTRTASQVPAAWAPVWDHPERCRALVTAARHAPSLSRAIARVDECLRTMQVPGRIHRSFQKAVATVPRYP
;
A
#
# COMPACT_ATOMS: atom_id res chain seq x y z
N MET A 1 -8.20 10.74 44.18
CA MET A 1 -7.08 11.31 44.96
C MET A 1 -6.59 12.61 44.29
N PRO A 2 -6.14 13.61 45.07
CA PRO A 2 -6.60 15.03 45.00
C PRO A 2 -5.92 15.89 43.92
N PRO A 3 -6.50 17.08 43.58
CA PRO A 3 -5.99 17.94 42.51
C PRO A 3 -4.90 18.88 43.03
N LEU A 4 -3.71 18.84 42.44
CA LEU A 4 -2.66 19.82 42.71
C LEU A 4 -2.68 20.95 41.67
N LEU A 5 -3.15 22.09 42.17
CA LEU A 5 -2.91 23.44 41.65
C LEU A 5 -1.40 23.70 41.53
N LEU A 6 -0.96 24.16 40.37
CA LEU A 6 0.33 24.85 40.24
C LEU A 6 0.14 26.25 39.66
N THR A 7 0.82 27.16 40.33
CA THR A 7 0.59 28.59 40.49
C THR A 7 1.12 29.46 39.35
N ARG A 8 0.42 30.58 39.10
CA ARG A 8 0.82 31.75 38.30
C ARG A 8 2.10 32.43 38.85
N ARG A 9 3.28 31.81 38.71
CA ARG A 9 4.55 32.50 39.05
C ARG A 9 5.79 32.04 38.27
N ALA A 10 5.61 31.47 37.08
CA ALA A 10 6.70 31.15 36.14
C ALA A 10 6.51 31.83 34.76
N ARG A 11 5.84 33.00 34.74
CA ARG A 11 5.52 33.75 33.51
C ARG A 11 6.32 35.05 33.32
N ALA A 12 7.42 35.22 34.05
CA ALA A 12 8.26 36.41 33.98
C ALA A 12 9.73 36.05 34.15
N ARG A 13 10.36 35.55 33.08
CA ARG A 13 11.79 35.68 32.80
C ARG A 13 12.02 35.12 31.40
N ILE A 14 12.78 35.86 30.60
CA ILE A 14 13.10 35.65 29.18
C ILE A 14 12.08 36.29 28.21
N GLU A 15 11.70 37.55 28.49
CA GLU A 15 11.51 38.56 27.43
C GLU A 15 12.53 39.67 27.70
N GLY A 16 13.32 40.04 26.69
CA GLY A 16 14.18 41.21 26.78
C GLY A 16 15.45 41.14 25.95
N VAL A 17 15.34 41.26 24.62
CA VAL A 17 16.30 42.02 23.78
C VAL A 17 15.55 42.52 22.53
N ARG A 18 15.27 43.84 22.46
CA ARG A 18 15.08 44.59 21.20
C ARG A 18 16.47 45.03 20.70
N PRO A 19 16.69 45.19 19.38
CA PRO A 19 16.53 46.51 18.72
C PRO A 19 16.08 46.33 17.24
N ARG A 20 15.87 47.28 16.32
CA ARG A 20 15.70 48.75 16.20
C ARG A 20 15.11 48.97 14.78
N HIS A 21 14.49 50.12 14.56
CA HIS A 21 13.94 50.59 13.27
C HIS A 21 14.98 50.73 12.15
N SER A 22 14.55 50.44 10.91
CA SER A 22 14.99 51.18 9.71
C SER A 22 13.89 51.19 8.65
N ARG A 23 13.47 52.42 8.30
CA ARG A 23 12.64 52.83 7.15
C ARG A 23 13.12 52.20 5.85
N TRP A 24 12.27 52.04 4.83
CA TRP A 24 12.52 52.41 3.42
C TRP A 24 11.23 52.28 2.58
N HIS A 25 10.72 53.45 2.17
CA HIS A 25 10.09 53.83 0.89
C HIS A 25 8.98 52.98 0.21
N GLU A 26 7.80 53.62 0.09
CA GLU A 26 6.84 53.47 -1.01
C GLU A 26 7.48 53.80 -2.38
N PRO A 27 6.90 53.28 -3.48
CA PRO A 27 6.36 54.24 -4.44
C PRO A 27 4.99 53.88 -5.03
N LYS A 28 4.09 54.88 -4.94
CA LYS A 28 3.21 55.47 -5.96
C LYS A 28 2.39 54.57 -6.91
N LYS A 29 1.09 54.65 -6.65
CA LYS A 29 -0.07 54.56 -7.54
C LYS A 29 0.18 55.03 -8.99
N LYS A 30 -0.38 54.28 -9.96
CA LYS A 30 -1.00 54.84 -11.17
C LYS A 30 -2.43 54.31 -11.31
N ARG A 31 -3.38 55.24 -11.29
CA ARG A 31 -4.81 55.11 -11.60
C ARG A 31 -5.03 55.02 -13.12
N ARG A 32 -6.07 54.31 -13.54
CA ARG A 32 -7.11 54.65 -14.56
C ARG A 32 -8.03 53.42 -14.66
N ARG A 33 -9.22 53.39 -14.05
CA ARG A 33 -10.52 54.03 -14.37
C ARG A 33 -11.16 53.43 -15.63
N TRP A 34 -12.34 52.84 -15.46
CA TRP A 34 -13.61 52.87 -16.25
C TRP A 34 -14.49 51.70 -15.73
N SER A 35 -15.56 51.92 -14.94
CA SER A 35 -16.97 52.09 -15.35
C SER A 35 -17.41 51.06 -16.40
N GLY A 36 -18.41 50.20 -16.25
CA GLY A 36 -19.67 50.22 -15.48
C GLY A 36 -20.76 49.72 -16.45
N GLY A 37 -21.79 49.00 -15.99
CA GLY A 37 -23.03 48.79 -16.77
C GLY A 37 -23.55 47.35 -16.88
N ASN A 38 -24.82 47.20 -16.50
CA ASN A 38 -25.68 46.01 -16.45
C ASN A 38 -25.97 45.35 -17.80
N SER A 39 -26.36 44.06 -17.79
CA SER A 39 -27.73 43.56 -18.03
C SER A 39 -27.76 42.13 -18.62
N ALA A 40 -28.95 41.55 -18.51
CA ALA A 40 -29.35 40.15 -18.59
C ALA A 40 -29.19 39.44 -19.96
N ASP A 41 -29.24 38.09 -19.86
CA ASP A 41 -29.80 37.08 -20.76
C ASP A 41 -29.60 37.18 -22.29
N VAL A 42 -29.09 36.09 -22.88
CA VAL A 42 -29.80 35.20 -23.83
C VAL A 42 -28.80 34.19 -24.42
N ALA A 43 -29.36 33.03 -24.74
CA ALA A 43 -28.76 31.79 -25.17
C ALA A 43 -27.95 31.78 -26.48
N ALA A 44 -27.26 30.65 -26.65
CA ALA A 44 -26.93 29.94 -27.89
C ALA A 44 -25.53 30.14 -28.52
N SER A 45 -24.86 28.98 -28.65
CA SER A 45 -23.86 28.58 -29.65
C SER A 45 -22.51 29.31 -29.73
N VAL A 46 -21.41 28.53 -29.68
CA VAL A 46 -20.30 28.52 -30.67
C VAL A 46 -19.19 27.55 -30.23
N VAL A 47 -18.94 26.57 -31.10
CA VAL A 47 -17.67 25.98 -31.57
C VAL A 47 -16.36 26.38 -30.87
N SER A 48 -15.62 25.34 -30.45
CA SER A 48 -14.14 25.18 -30.49
C SER A 48 -13.23 26.24 -29.86
N LEU A 49 -12.59 25.91 -28.74
CA LEU A 49 -11.24 26.42 -28.42
C LEU A 49 -10.37 25.38 -27.70
N ARG A 50 -9.20 25.22 -28.30
CA ARG A 50 -8.09 24.33 -27.96
C ARG A 50 -7.52 24.58 -26.56
N ALA A 51 -7.04 23.48 -25.98
CA ALA A 51 -5.77 23.32 -25.26
C ALA A 51 -5.45 24.25 -24.07
N MET A 52 -5.54 23.67 -22.86
CA MET A 52 -4.48 23.76 -21.83
C MET A 52 -4.58 22.55 -20.87
N PRO A 53 -3.64 21.57 -20.90
CA PRO A 53 -3.60 20.56 -19.87
C PRO A 53 -2.93 21.13 -18.61
N ARG A 54 -3.75 21.30 -17.57
CA ARG A 54 -3.37 21.61 -16.19
C ARG A 54 -2.19 20.73 -15.73
N LEU A 55 -1.02 21.36 -15.56
CA LEU A 55 0.17 20.78 -14.94
C LEU A 55 0.12 20.98 -13.43
N ALA A 56 -0.42 20.02 -12.67
CA ALA A 56 -0.20 19.96 -11.23
C ALA A 56 -0.45 18.55 -10.67
N GLY A 57 0.46 18.08 -9.82
CA GLY A 57 0.16 17.05 -8.81
C GLY A 57 0.49 15.59 -9.16
N CYS A 58 1.77 15.24 -9.23
CA CYS A 58 2.20 13.83 -9.14
C CYS A 58 3.55 13.71 -8.39
N ALA A 59 3.54 14.01 -7.10
CA ALA A 59 4.63 13.67 -6.19
C ALA A 59 4.07 13.42 -4.79
N GLY A 60 4.22 12.19 -4.28
CA GLY A 60 4.08 11.90 -2.85
C GLY A 60 2.77 11.25 -2.40
N VAL A 61 2.31 10.15 -3.03
CA VAL A 61 1.38 9.19 -2.40
C VAL A 61 1.65 7.80 -2.98
N CYS A 62 2.64 7.07 -2.45
CA CYS A 62 2.81 5.63 -2.74
C CYS A 62 3.28 4.80 -1.53
N ALA A 63 3.42 5.38 -0.33
CA ALA A 63 3.86 4.65 0.87
C ALA A 63 2.91 4.77 2.08
N LEU A 64 1.73 5.34 1.91
CA LEU A 64 0.68 5.34 2.93
C LEU A 64 -0.56 4.67 2.34
N GLY A 65 -1.14 3.73 3.08
CA GLY A 65 -2.21 2.84 2.65
C GLY A 65 -3.26 3.55 1.80
N ARG A 66 -3.51 3.04 0.60
CA ARG A 66 -4.59 3.53 -0.25
C ARG A 66 -5.92 3.19 0.41
N ALA A 67 -6.57 4.17 1.02
CA ALA A 67 -8.01 4.33 0.83
C ALA A 67 -8.19 4.96 -0.56
N ALA A 68 -8.86 4.25 -1.47
CA ALA A 68 -9.31 4.86 -2.72
C ALA A 68 -10.46 5.83 -2.40
N PRO A 69 -10.61 6.96 -3.11
CA PRO A 69 -11.80 7.79 -2.97
C PRO A 69 -13.05 6.96 -3.34
N PRO A 70 -14.17 7.12 -2.61
CA PRO A 70 -15.42 6.46 -2.97
C PRO A 70 -15.91 7.03 -4.30
N GLY A 71 -16.08 6.18 -5.32
CA GLY A 71 -16.72 6.57 -6.58
C GLY A 71 -16.04 6.13 -7.88
N VAL A 72 -14.80 5.62 -7.88
CA VAL A 72 -14.18 5.16 -9.14
C VAL A 72 -14.43 3.66 -9.33
N ARG A 73 -15.38 3.33 -10.22
CA ARG A 73 -15.57 1.96 -10.75
C ARG A 73 -14.22 1.43 -11.26
N ARG A 74 -13.67 0.42 -10.57
CA ARG A 74 -12.50 -0.32 -11.04
C ARG A 74 -12.92 -1.19 -12.22
N THR A 75 -12.61 -0.77 -13.44
CA THR A 75 -12.53 -1.68 -14.59
C THR A 75 -11.17 -2.38 -14.52
N SER A 76 -11.10 -3.51 -13.81
CA SER A 76 -9.89 -4.34 -13.75
C SER A 76 -9.95 -5.41 -14.84
N ALA A 77 -9.11 -5.27 -15.87
CA ALA A 77 -8.66 -6.41 -16.65
C ALA A 77 -7.81 -7.29 -15.71
N PHE A 78 -8.35 -8.45 -15.33
CA PHE A 78 -7.65 -9.42 -14.49
C PHE A 78 -6.66 -10.21 -15.36
N ALA A 79 -5.39 -10.15 -15.00
CA ALA A 79 -4.39 -11.07 -15.52
C ALA A 79 -4.67 -12.48 -14.98
N ILE A 80 -4.75 -13.45 -15.88
CA ILE A 80 -4.89 -14.88 -15.58
C ILE A 80 -3.61 -15.33 -14.86
N PRO A 81 -3.68 -15.94 -13.66
CA PRO A 81 -2.51 -16.57 -13.06
C PRO A 81 -2.07 -17.76 -13.93
N SER A 82 -0.80 -17.81 -14.31
CA SER A 82 -0.20 -18.97 -14.97
C SER A 82 -0.52 -20.26 -14.22
N ALA A 83 -0.91 -21.28 -14.99
CA ALA A 83 -1.26 -22.61 -14.52
C ALA A 83 -0.09 -23.22 -13.72
N ARG A 84 -0.30 -23.47 -12.43
CA ARG A 84 0.43 -24.55 -11.75
C ARG A 84 -0.28 -25.85 -12.09
N ALA A 85 0.49 -26.85 -12.52
CA ALA A 85 0.01 -28.21 -12.65
C ALA A 85 -0.60 -28.68 -11.32
N LEU A 86 -1.69 -29.43 -11.41
CA LEU A 86 -2.31 -30.07 -10.27
C LEU A 86 -1.25 -30.91 -9.52
N PRO A 87 -1.28 -30.98 -8.17
CA PRO A 87 -0.56 -32.05 -7.50
C PRO A 87 -1.03 -33.39 -8.08
N ALA A 88 -0.08 -34.30 -8.30
CA ALA A 88 -0.34 -35.67 -8.72
C ALA A 88 -1.40 -36.31 -7.81
N PRO A 89 -2.22 -37.24 -8.33
CA PRO A 89 -3.29 -37.86 -7.56
C PRO A 89 -2.72 -38.49 -6.28
N GLU A 90 -3.25 -38.07 -5.12
CA GLU A 90 -3.12 -38.87 -3.90
C GLU A 90 -3.78 -40.22 -4.19
N LEU A 91 -2.98 -41.29 -4.13
CA LEU A 91 -3.40 -42.68 -4.25
C LEU A 91 -4.43 -42.96 -3.14
N GLY A 92 -5.73 -42.84 -3.46
CA GLY A 92 -6.82 -43.07 -2.51
C GLY A 92 -8.14 -42.37 -2.82
N ALA A 93 -8.19 -41.37 -3.71
CA ALA A 93 -9.45 -40.72 -4.06
C ALA A 93 -10.30 -41.55 -5.06
N SER A 94 -11.56 -41.84 -4.72
CA SER A 94 -12.50 -42.61 -5.55
C SER A 94 -12.70 -41.99 -6.95
N ARG A 95 -13.08 -42.79 -7.97
CA ARG A 95 -13.33 -42.29 -9.33
C ARG A 95 -14.39 -41.18 -9.37
N GLY A 96 -15.39 -41.23 -8.48
CA GLY A 96 -16.42 -40.20 -8.31
C GLY A 96 -15.85 -38.85 -7.85
N ALA A 97 -14.93 -38.87 -6.86
CA ALA A 97 -14.27 -37.66 -6.39
C ALA A 97 -13.55 -36.86 -7.52
N TRP A 98 -12.99 -37.56 -8.49
CA TRP A 98 -12.38 -36.95 -9.66
C TRP A 98 -13.38 -36.46 -10.70
N ALA A 99 -14.56 -37.09 -10.80
CA ALA A 99 -15.64 -36.67 -11.68
C ALA A 99 -16.26 -35.35 -11.18
N ALA A 100 -16.69 -35.29 -9.92
CA ALA A 100 -17.19 -34.08 -9.25
C ALA A 100 -16.21 -32.89 -9.35
N ALA A 101 -14.93 -33.11 -9.06
CA ALA A 101 -13.93 -32.04 -9.16
C ALA A 101 -13.75 -31.50 -10.59
N ARG A 102 -13.79 -32.40 -11.59
CA ARG A 102 -13.72 -32.00 -13.01
C ARG A 102 -15.01 -31.31 -13.47
N ALA A 103 -16.17 -31.70 -12.95
CA ALA A 103 -17.44 -31.02 -13.21
C ALA A 103 -17.42 -29.58 -12.68
N LEU A 104 -16.99 -29.36 -11.44
CA LEU A 104 -16.82 -28.04 -10.84
C LEU A 104 -15.79 -27.17 -11.61
N GLN A 105 -14.69 -27.77 -12.04
CA GLN A 105 -13.70 -27.07 -12.86
C GLN A 105 -14.26 -26.66 -14.24
N ARG A 106 -15.00 -27.54 -14.90
CA ARG A 106 -15.65 -27.25 -16.19
C ARG A 106 -16.66 -26.12 -16.03
N ALA A 107 -17.56 -26.22 -15.06
CA ALA A 107 -18.54 -25.18 -14.77
C ALA A 107 -17.88 -23.83 -14.44
N GLY A 108 -16.78 -23.82 -13.68
CA GLY A 108 -16.07 -22.58 -13.36
C GLY A 108 -15.32 -21.93 -14.53
N LYS A 109 -15.07 -22.66 -15.62
CA LYS A 109 -14.52 -22.13 -16.87
C LYS A 109 -15.62 -21.62 -17.82
N GLU A 110 -16.89 -21.88 -17.53
CA GLU A 110 -18.00 -21.37 -18.33
C GLU A 110 -18.12 -19.84 -18.16
N PRO A 111 -18.05 -19.05 -19.24
CA PRO A 111 -18.12 -17.59 -19.16
C PRO A 111 -19.49 -17.09 -18.68
N THR A 112 -20.55 -17.90 -18.82
CA THR A 112 -21.95 -17.58 -18.50
C THR A 112 -22.52 -18.47 -17.39
N LEU A 113 -21.71 -18.88 -16.41
CA LEU A 113 -22.18 -19.66 -15.28
C LEU A 113 -23.32 -18.93 -14.54
N THR A 114 -24.51 -19.54 -14.46
CA THR A 114 -25.68 -19.01 -13.74
C THR A 114 -25.79 -19.60 -12.32
N HIS A 115 -26.53 -18.94 -11.42
CA HIS A 115 -26.75 -19.44 -10.06
C HIS A 115 -27.43 -20.81 -10.04
N THR A 116 -28.44 -21.02 -10.90
CA THR A 116 -29.14 -22.29 -11.03
C THR A 116 -28.22 -23.40 -11.53
N ARG A 117 -27.36 -23.10 -12.51
CA ARG A 117 -26.37 -24.07 -13.00
C ARG A 117 -25.33 -24.41 -11.93
N ALA A 118 -24.82 -23.41 -11.22
CA ALA A 118 -23.88 -23.61 -10.12
C ALA A 118 -24.48 -24.47 -9.01
N ALA A 119 -25.74 -24.22 -8.61
CA ALA A 119 -26.46 -25.00 -7.62
C ALA A 119 -26.60 -26.47 -8.05
N ARG A 120 -27.05 -26.72 -9.28
CA ARG A 120 -27.18 -28.08 -9.83
C ARG A 120 -25.86 -28.83 -9.84
N VAL A 121 -24.79 -28.23 -10.38
CA VAL A 121 -23.46 -28.88 -10.45
C VAL A 121 -22.89 -29.14 -9.07
N CYS A 122 -23.14 -28.25 -8.09
CA CYS A 122 -22.70 -28.48 -6.71
C CYS A 122 -23.52 -29.56 -6.01
N ALA A 123 -24.83 -29.65 -6.26
CA ALA A 123 -25.68 -30.72 -5.74
C ALA A 123 -25.24 -32.08 -6.29
N GLU A 124 -25.06 -32.21 -7.61
CA GLU A 124 -24.53 -33.42 -8.25
C GLU A 124 -23.17 -33.83 -7.64
N ALA A 125 -22.27 -32.87 -7.42
CA ALA A 125 -20.95 -33.12 -6.81
C ALA A 125 -21.01 -33.53 -5.33
N LEU A 126 -22.06 -33.12 -4.61
CA LEU A 126 -22.30 -33.50 -3.21
C LEU A 126 -23.03 -34.85 -3.14
N ASP A 127 -23.93 -35.17 -4.06
CA ASP A 127 -24.63 -36.47 -4.11
C ASP A 127 -23.66 -37.61 -4.44
N GLU A 128 -22.66 -37.38 -5.31
CA GLU A 128 -21.55 -38.33 -5.53
C GLU A 128 -20.76 -38.65 -4.23
N SER A 129 -20.85 -37.80 -3.20
CA SER A 129 -20.28 -38.05 -1.86
C SER A 129 -21.03 -39.12 -1.07
N LEU A 130 -22.35 -39.25 -1.29
CA LEU A 130 -23.21 -40.15 -0.53
C LEU A 130 -23.00 -41.61 -0.94
N VAL A 131 -22.58 -41.83 -2.19
CA VAL A 131 -22.33 -43.16 -2.78
C VAL A 131 -20.98 -43.75 -2.34
N ALA A 132 -20.03 -42.92 -1.89
CA ALA A 132 -18.75 -43.36 -1.33
C ALA A 132 -18.27 -42.38 -0.25
N PRO A 133 -18.79 -42.49 0.99
CA PRO A 133 -18.49 -41.55 2.07
C PRO A 133 -17.04 -41.70 2.52
N SER A 134 -16.14 -40.93 1.91
CA SER A 134 -14.82 -40.67 2.48
C SER A 134 -14.95 -39.52 3.48
N ALA A 135 -14.50 -39.75 4.72
CA ALA A 135 -14.48 -38.71 5.75
C ALA A 135 -13.72 -37.47 5.21
N GLY A 136 -14.36 -36.30 5.24
CA GLY A 136 -13.75 -35.04 4.78
C GLY A 136 -13.92 -34.72 3.28
N TRP A 137 -14.78 -35.44 2.55
CA TRP A 137 -15.07 -35.11 1.15
C TRP A 137 -15.56 -33.67 0.90
N PRO A 138 -16.50 -33.10 1.70
CA PRO A 138 -16.94 -31.73 1.47
C PRO A 138 -15.82 -30.69 1.70
N ASP A 139 -14.89 -30.95 2.62
CA ASP A 139 -13.68 -30.12 2.79
C ASP A 139 -12.77 -30.19 1.54
N THR A 140 -12.63 -31.39 0.95
CA THR A 140 -11.86 -31.57 -0.28
C THR A 140 -12.46 -30.79 -1.45
N LEU A 141 -13.78 -30.80 -1.62
CA LEU A 141 -14.47 -30.01 -2.65
C LEU A 141 -14.27 -28.50 -2.45
N LEU A 142 -14.44 -28.01 -1.22
CA LEU A 142 -14.20 -26.60 -0.87
C LEU A 142 -12.76 -26.18 -1.18
N ARG A 143 -11.77 -27.02 -0.82
CA ARG A 143 -10.37 -26.80 -1.16
C ARG A 143 -10.16 -26.76 -2.67
N ARG A 144 -10.73 -27.71 -3.43
CA ARG A 144 -10.57 -27.77 -4.88
C ARG A 144 -11.11 -26.52 -5.56
N VAL A 145 -12.33 -26.07 -5.26
CA VAL A 145 -12.92 -24.84 -5.85
C VAL A 145 -12.05 -23.61 -5.59
N LEU A 146 -11.44 -23.49 -4.41
CA LEU A 146 -10.51 -22.41 -4.10
C LEU A 146 -9.22 -22.46 -4.93
N HIS A 147 -8.76 -23.64 -5.31
CA HIS A 147 -7.49 -23.86 -6.01
C HIS A 147 -7.62 -24.02 -7.55
N VAL A 148 -8.83 -24.15 -8.09
CA VAL A 148 -9.03 -24.20 -9.55
C VAL A 148 -8.71 -22.84 -10.19
N PRO A 149 -7.98 -22.81 -11.33
CA PRO A 149 -7.72 -21.58 -12.09
C PRO A 149 -8.97 -21.11 -12.86
N ILE A 150 -9.96 -20.64 -12.12
CA ILE A 150 -11.22 -20.05 -12.62
C ILE A 150 -11.32 -18.58 -12.23
N GLY A 151 -12.16 -17.83 -12.94
CA GLY A 151 -12.41 -16.42 -12.68
C GLY A 151 -12.97 -16.20 -11.26
N ALA A 152 -12.64 -15.05 -10.66
CA ALA A 152 -13.11 -14.72 -9.31
C ALA A 152 -14.67 -14.71 -9.18
N PRO A 153 -15.45 -14.21 -10.16
CA PRO A 153 -16.91 -14.26 -10.10
C PRO A 153 -17.46 -15.69 -10.09
N GLN A 154 -16.95 -16.56 -10.99
CA GLN A 154 -17.37 -17.96 -11.07
C GLN A 154 -17.02 -18.72 -9.79
N ARG A 155 -15.83 -18.45 -9.22
CA ARG A 155 -15.41 -19.02 -7.94
C ARG A 155 -16.36 -18.63 -6.81
N ASP A 156 -16.76 -17.36 -6.74
CA ASP A 156 -17.69 -16.87 -5.72
C ASP A 156 -19.06 -17.54 -5.82
N MET A 157 -19.58 -17.72 -7.03
CA MET A 157 -20.86 -18.41 -7.27
C MET A 157 -20.82 -19.89 -6.89
N LEU A 158 -19.81 -20.63 -7.36
CA LEU A 158 -19.65 -22.05 -7.06
C LEU A 158 -19.45 -22.29 -5.56
N LEU A 159 -18.60 -21.49 -4.91
CA LEU A 159 -18.33 -21.65 -3.48
C LEU A 159 -19.57 -21.33 -2.63
N THR A 160 -20.36 -20.32 -3.01
CA THR A 160 -21.63 -20.01 -2.35
C THR A 160 -22.64 -21.15 -2.50
N ALA A 161 -22.79 -21.70 -3.71
CA ALA A 161 -23.72 -22.80 -3.98
C ALA A 161 -23.31 -24.08 -3.23
N LEU A 162 -22.02 -24.42 -3.24
CA LEU A 162 -21.48 -25.57 -2.55
C LEU A 162 -21.68 -25.46 -1.03
N LEU A 163 -21.41 -24.31 -0.42
CA LEU A 163 -21.65 -24.09 1.01
C LEU A 163 -23.13 -24.26 1.38
N ARG A 164 -24.04 -23.70 0.58
CA ARG A 164 -25.49 -23.87 0.80
C ARG A 164 -25.92 -25.33 0.69
N GLY A 165 -25.38 -26.07 -0.28
CA GLY A 165 -25.61 -27.51 -0.40
C GLY A 165 -25.09 -28.29 0.81
N ILE A 166 -23.90 -27.94 1.32
CA ILE A 166 -23.34 -28.56 2.53
C ILE A 166 -24.21 -28.28 3.75
N TRP A 167 -24.69 -27.05 3.93
CA TRP A 167 -25.57 -26.69 5.06
C TRP A 167 -26.96 -27.33 5.00
N ALA A 168 -27.42 -27.68 3.80
CA ALA A 168 -28.68 -28.40 3.60
C ALA A 168 -28.54 -29.92 3.78
N ALA A 169 -27.31 -30.44 3.75
CA ALA A 169 -27.04 -31.87 3.90
C ALA A 169 -26.90 -32.24 5.40
N PRO A 170 -27.17 -33.51 5.77
CA PRO A 170 -27.02 -34.00 7.16
C PRO A 170 -25.55 -34.06 7.65
N HIS A 171 -24.58 -33.74 6.80
CA HIS A 171 -23.16 -33.80 7.12
C HIS A 171 -22.65 -32.43 7.59
N ASN A 172 -22.52 -32.27 8.91
CA ASN A 172 -21.91 -31.07 9.47
C ASN A 172 -20.38 -31.08 9.32
N LEU A 173 -19.84 -30.02 8.74
CA LEU A 173 -18.39 -29.78 8.75
C LEU A 173 -17.96 -29.24 10.11
N ALA A 174 -16.81 -29.68 10.60
CA ALA A 174 -16.20 -29.10 11.80
C ALA A 174 -15.92 -27.60 11.61
N GLY A 175 -16.15 -26.79 12.66
CA GLY A 175 -15.92 -25.34 12.65
C GLY A 175 -14.51 -24.93 12.19
N GLY A 176 -13.49 -25.73 12.55
CA GLY A 176 -12.11 -25.55 12.08
C GLY A 176 -11.94 -25.56 10.55
N THR A 177 -12.81 -26.29 9.82
CA THR A 177 -12.83 -26.29 8.35
C THR A 177 -13.35 -24.96 7.80
N TYR A 178 -14.44 -24.43 8.36
CA TYR A 178 -14.95 -23.11 8.00
C TYR A 178 -13.93 -22.00 8.34
N ALA A 179 -13.28 -22.06 9.50
CA ALA A 179 -12.24 -21.09 9.87
C ALA A 179 -11.02 -21.14 8.92
N ARG A 180 -10.63 -22.33 8.44
CA ARG A 180 -9.59 -22.48 7.40
C ARG A 180 -10.05 -21.92 6.06
N LEU A 181 -11.29 -22.20 5.64
CA LEU A 181 -11.88 -21.67 4.41
C LEU A 181 -11.86 -20.14 4.42
N LEU A 182 -12.41 -19.52 5.47
CA LEU A 182 -12.45 -18.07 5.64
C LEU A 182 -11.04 -17.45 5.62
N ARG A 183 -10.04 -18.10 6.24
CA ARG A 183 -8.63 -17.66 6.16
C ARG A 183 -8.09 -17.66 4.72
N ARG A 184 -8.45 -18.66 3.91
CA ARG A 184 -8.04 -18.76 2.49
C ARG A 184 -8.73 -17.74 1.59
N MET A 185 -9.97 -17.34 1.92
CA MET A 185 -10.73 -16.35 1.17
C MET A 185 -10.11 -14.94 1.21
N ARG A 186 -9.22 -14.64 2.16
CA ARG A 186 -8.59 -13.31 2.32
C ARG A 186 -7.91 -12.78 1.06
N GLY A 187 -7.43 -13.65 0.17
CA GLY A 187 -6.74 -13.23 -1.05
C GLY A 187 -7.66 -12.93 -2.24
N VAL A 188 -8.95 -13.27 -2.15
CA VAL A 188 -9.85 -13.34 -3.31
C VAL A 188 -11.15 -12.58 -3.03
N PRO A 189 -11.61 -11.68 -3.94
CA PRO A 189 -12.88 -11.01 -3.75
C PRO A 189 -14.04 -11.99 -3.94
N LEU A 190 -14.60 -12.49 -2.84
CA LEU A 190 -15.72 -13.44 -2.81
C LEU A 190 -16.91 -12.85 -2.02
N PRO A 191 -17.54 -11.76 -2.52
CA PRO A 191 -18.56 -11.03 -1.78
C PRO A 191 -19.83 -11.86 -1.48
N HIS A 192 -20.30 -12.71 -2.40
CA HIS A 192 -21.52 -13.50 -2.19
C HIS A 192 -21.29 -14.60 -1.16
N THR A 193 -20.17 -15.32 -1.28
CA THR A 193 -19.77 -16.38 -0.34
C THR A 193 -19.66 -15.82 1.07
N ARG A 194 -18.97 -14.68 1.22
CA ARG A 194 -18.80 -14.02 2.52
C ARG A 194 -20.15 -13.57 3.12
N ARG A 195 -21.07 -13.05 2.32
CA ARG A 195 -22.43 -12.67 2.79
C ARG A 195 -23.25 -13.89 3.23
N ALA A 196 -23.17 -14.99 2.50
CA ALA A 196 -23.84 -16.24 2.87
C ALA A 196 -23.28 -16.79 4.19
N MET A 197 -21.96 -16.84 4.34
CA MET A 197 -21.30 -17.22 5.59
C MET A 197 -21.72 -16.32 6.75
N HIS A 198 -21.82 -15.01 6.53
CA HIS A 198 -22.27 -14.05 7.53
C HIS A 198 -23.69 -14.36 8.02
N GLY A 199 -24.65 -14.50 7.12
CA GLY A 199 -26.03 -14.83 7.50
C GLY A 199 -26.12 -16.16 8.27
N HIS A 200 -25.37 -17.17 7.84
CA HIS A 200 -25.36 -18.49 8.49
C HIS A 200 -24.73 -18.45 9.90
N VAL A 201 -23.64 -17.70 10.09
CA VAL A 201 -23.00 -17.52 11.41
C VAL A 201 -23.90 -16.70 12.34
N CYS A 202 -24.44 -15.57 11.87
CA CYS A 202 -25.30 -14.69 12.67
C CYS A 202 -26.64 -15.33 13.04
N ALA A 203 -27.11 -16.33 12.28
CA ALA A 203 -28.26 -17.15 12.63
C ALA A 203 -27.99 -18.21 13.71
N GLY A 204 -26.76 -18.27 14.25
CA GLY A 204 -26.39 -19.17 15.35
C GLY A 204 -25.99 -20.59 14.92
N HIS A 205 -25.92 -20.88 13.62
CA HIS A 205 -25.62 -22.24 13.13
C HIS A 205 -24.16 -22.67 13.28
N LEU A 206 -23.23 -21.73 13.53
CA LEU A 206 -21.80 -22.00 13.71
C LEU A 206 -21.26 -21.32 14.98
N PRO A 207 -21.52 -21.87 16.18
CA PRO A 207 -21.04 -21.34 17.45
C PRO A 207 -19.56 -21.69 17.72
N ASP A 208 -18.67 -21.35 16.79
CA ASP A 208 -17.22 -21.54 16.92
C ASP A 208 -16.49 -20.18 16.91
N PRO A 209 -15.91 -19.73 18.04
CA PRO A 209 -15.19 -18.45 18.12
C PRO A 209 -14.15 -18.24 17.00
N ALA A 210 -13.49 -19.30 16.54
CA ALA A 210 -12.51 -19.20 15.47
C ALA A 210 -13.15 -18.85 14.11
N VAL A 211 -14.39 -19.30 13.87
CA VAL A 211 -15.18 -18.95 12.69
C VAL A 211 -15.62 -17.49 12.76
N TRP A 212 -16.14 -17.06 13.92
CA TRP A 212 -16.54 -15.66 14.17
C TRP A 212 -15.36 -14.70 13.96
N GLN A 213 -14.21 -14.97 14.57
CA GLN A 213 -13.00 -14.16 14.39
C GLN A 213 -12.47 -14.19 12.94
N ALA A 214 -12.55 -15.33 12.25
CA ALA A 214 -12.09 -15.42 10.87
C ALA A 214 -12.99 -14.60 9.91
N LEU A 215 -14.31 -14.61 10.14
CA LEU A 215 -15.29 -13.85 9.38
C LEU A 215 -15.19 -12.35 9.65
N LEU A 216 -15.01 -11.95 10.91
CA LEU A 216 -14.72 -10.58 11.34
C LEU A 216 -13.48 -10.01 10.60
N ARG A 217 -12.39 -10.78 10.52
CA ARG A 217 -11.18 -10.41 9.75
C ARG A 217 -11.47 -10.22 8.25
N LEU A 218 -12.35 -11.04 7.67
CA LEU A 218 -12.75 -10.89 6.27
C LEU A 218 -13.61 -9.65 6.02
N HIS A 219 -14.53 -9.33 6.93
CA HIS A 219 -15.31 -8.08 6.84
C HIS A 219 -14.41 -6.86 6.94
N ALA A 220 -13.52 -6.84 7.91
CA ALA A 220 -12.53 -5.80 8.09
C ALA A 220 -11.63 -5.61 6.86
N GLN A 221 -11.16 -6.72 6.25
CA GLN A 221 -10.31 -6.66 5.06
C GLN A 221 -11.03 -6.10 3.83
N ALA A 222 -12.32 -6.42 3.67
CA ALA A 222 -13.13 -5.88 2.58
C ALA A 222 -13.81 -4.54 2.92
N HIS A 223 -13.49 -3.95 4.08
CA HIS A 223 -14.06 -2.69 4.57
C HIS A 223 -15.61 -2.69 4.57
N ASP A 224 -16.21 -3.82 4.95
CA ASP A 224 -17.67 -3.98 5.08
C ASP A 224 -18.09 -3.73 6.52
N TRP A 225 -18.09 -2.45 6.90
CA TRP A 225 -18.23 -2.03 8.30
C TRP A 225 -19.58 -2.38 8.90
N ALA A 226 -20.68 -2.25 8.15
CA ALA A 226 -22.02 -2.59 8.65
C ALA A 226 -22.09 -4.06 9.13
N ARG A 227 -21.58 -5.01 8.32
CA ARG A 227 -21.53 -6.42 8.71
C ARG A 227 -20.50 -6.72 9.79
N MET A 228 -19.43 -5.92 9.87
CA MET A 228 -18.46 -6.02 10.95
C MET A 228 -19.08 -5.59 12.29
N ASP A 229 -19.89 -4.54 12.30
CA ASP A 229 -20.58 -4.08 13.51
C ASP A 229 -21.66 -5.08 13.95
N GLU A 230 -22.43 -5.62 12.99
CA GLU A 230 -23.44 -6.64 13.24
C GLU A 230 -22.84 -7.90 13.87
N ILE A 231 -21.74 -8.42 13.30
CA ILE A 231 -21.07 -9.61 13.84
C ILE A 231 -20.38 -9.34 15.19
N LEU A 232 -19.85 -8.13 15.42
CA LEU A 232 -19.33 -7.74 16.73
C LEU A 232 -20.45 -7.74 17.77
N ARG A 233 -21.57 -7.06 17.48
CA ARG A 233 -22.72 -6.97 18.39
C ARG A 233 -23.26 -8.36 18.74
N LEU A 234 -23.62 -9.16 17.74
CA LEU A 234 -24.17 -10.51 17.96
C LEU A 234 -23.14 -11.45 18.60
N GLY A 235 -21.86 -11.32 18.23
CA GLY A 235 -20.80 -12.16 18.77
C GLY A 235 -20.49 -11.86 20.23
N MET A 236 -20.59 -10.60 20.64
CA MET A 236 -20.46 -10.18 22.04
C MET A 236 -21.68 -10.63 22.87
N GLU A 237 -22.90 -10.40 22.37
CA GLU A 237 -24.14 -10.86 23.01
C GLU A 237 -24.15 -12.38 23.19
N GLY A 238 -23.65 -13.14 22.21
CA GLY A 238 -23.57 -14.60 22.24
C GLY A 238 -22.31 -15.18 22.90
N GLY A 239 -21.42 -14.36 23.47
CA GLY A 239 -20.18 -14.83 24.12
C GLY A 239 -19.14 -15.47 23.18
N MET A 240 -19.29 -15.31 21.85
CA MET A 240 -18.40 -15.83 20.83
C MET A 240 -17.16 -14.94 20.60
N LEU A 241 -17.28 -13.66 20.96
CA LEU A 241 -16.23 -12.65 20.88
C LEU A 241 -16.00 -12.02 22.26
N ASN A 242 -14.86 -11.36 22.43
CA ASN A 242 -14.51 -10.68 23.68
C ASN A 242 -14.25 -9.19 23.47
N ALA A 243 -14.12 -8.44 24.57
CA ALA A 243 -13.86 -7.01 24.53
C ALA A 243 -12.57 -6.65 23.75
N ALA A 244 -11.54 -7.52 23.78
CA ALA A 244 -10.32 -7.27 23.01
C ALA A 244 -10.56 -7.33 21.49
N ASP A 245 -11.43 -8.24 21.03
CA ASP A 245 -11.91 -8.26 19.65
C ASP A 245 -12.66 -6.96 19.34
N GLU A 246 -13.64 -6.56 20.16
CA GLU A 246 -14.39 -5.32 19.99
C GLU A 246 -13.45 -4.11 19.77
N TYR A 247 -12.56 -3.82 20.72
CA TYR A 247 -11.65 -2.69 20.59
C TYR A 247 -10.68 -2.81 19.41
N HIS A 248 -10.22 -4.03 19.08
CA HIS A 248 -9.34 -4.23 17.93
C HIS A 248 -9.99 -3.76 16.63
N TYR A 249 -11.25 -4.15 16.39
CA TYR A 249 -11.95 -3.84 15.16
C TYR A 249 -12.58 -2.45 15.16
N THR A 250 -12.97 -1.91 16.31
CA THR A 250 -13.37 -0.50 16.43
C THR A 250 -12.19 0.43 16.09
N LEU A 251 -10.99 0.17 16.62
CA LEU A 251 -9.79 0.93 16.26
C LEU A 251 -9.43 0.80 14.78
N LEU A 252 -9.55 -0.41 14.22
CA LEU A 252 -9.34 -0.65 12.79
C LEU A 252 -10.35 0.11 11.93
N ARG A 253 -11.61 0.20 12.34
CA ARG A 253 -12.63 1.01 11.67
C ARG A 253 -12.29 2.49 11.73
N LEU A 254 -11.98 3.04 12.89
CA LEU A 254 -11.62 4.46 13.05
C LEU A 254 -10.42 4.86 12.16
N GLN A 255 -9.50 3.92 11.91
CA GLN A 255 -8.39 4.12 10.99
C GLN A 255 -8.86 4.34 9.52
N HIS A 256 -9.96 3.71 9.09
CA HIS A 256 -10.36 3.63 7.69
C HIS A 256 -11.66 4.38 7.33
N ASP A 257 -12.65 4.41 8.23
CA ASP A 257 -13.93 5.10 8.04
C ASP A 257 -14.47 5.70 9.36
N PRO A 258 -14.04 6.92 9.71
CA PRO A 258 -14.47 7.59 10.92
C PRO A 258 -15.72 8.48 10.72
N SER A 259 -16.36 8.41 9.56
CA SER A 259 -17.58 9.16 9.23
C SER A 259 -18.87 8.39 9.51
N ALA A 260 -18.81 7.07 9.61
CA ALA A 260 -19.98 6.23 9.84
C ALA A 260 -20.45 6.30 11.30
N PRO A 261 -21.77 6.38 11.59
CA PRO A 261 -22.29 6.42 12.96
C PRO A 261 -21.87 5.16 13.75
N HIS A 262 -21.25 5.35 14.92
CA HIS A 262 -20.89 4.32 15.90
C HIS A 262 -20.93 4.95 17.30
N PRO A 263 -21.35 4.22 18.35
CA PRO A 263 -21.38 4.73 19.73
C PRO A 263 -20.02 5.22 20.24
N HIS A 264 -18.92 4.71 19.67
CA HIS A 264 -17.54 5.10 20.00
C HIS A 264 -16.83 5.88 18.88
N ASN A 265 -17.55 6.77 18.18
CA ASN A 265 -17.00 7.55 17.07
C ASN A 265 -15.90 8.56 17.44
N SER A 266 -15.71 8.80 18.74
CA SER A 266 -14.63 9.61 19.28
C SER A 266 -13.59 8.72 19.93
N MET A 267 -12.31 9.01 19.68
CA MET A 267 -11.20 8.30 20.33
C MET A 267 -11.25 8.45 21.85
N ASP A 268 -11.69 9.60 22.36
CA ASP A 268 -11.76 9.87 23.79
C ASP A 268 -12.84 9.00 24.45
N VAL A 269 -13.98 8.83 23.79
CA VAL A 269 -15.07 7.95 24.24
C VAL A 269 -14.61 6.49 24.26
N LEU A 270 -13.86 6.08 23.23
CA LEU A 270 -13.31 4.72 23.17
C LEU A 270 -12.30 4.46 24.30
N LEU A 271 -11.39 5.39 24.56
CA LEU A 271 -10.38 5.24 25.61
C LEU A 271 -11.02 5.25 27.01
N GLN A 272 -12.04 6.08 27.24
CA GLN A 272 -12.82 6.05 28.48
C GLN A 272 -13.55 4.72 28.65
N HIS A 273 -14.17 4.19 27.59
CA HIS A 273 -14.85 2.89 27.63
C HIS A 273 -13.85 1.75 27.89
N MET A 274 -12.67 1.77 27.27
CA MET A 274 -11.59 0.81 27.54
C MET A 274 -11.12 0.84 28.99
N GLN A 275 -11.04 2.04 29.58
CA GLN A 275 -10.67 2.19 30.98
C GLN A 275 -11.76 1.61 31.90
N GLN A 276 -13.04 1.86 31.61
CA GLN A 276 -14.18 1.37 32.38
C GLN A 276 -14.34 -0.14 32.30
N SER A 277 -14.04 -0.76 31.15
CA SER A 277 -14.11 -2.22 31.00
C SER A 277 -12.98 -2.97 31.71
N GLY A 278 -11.98 -2.26 32.25
CA GLY A 278 -10.82 -2.85 32.92
C GLY A 278 -9.86 -3.59 31.97
N LEU A 279 -10.08 -3.52 30.65
CA LEU A 279 -9.22 -4.17 29.68
C LEU A 279 -7.84 -3.51 29.64
N ARG A 280 -6.79 -4.28 29.97
CA ARG A 280 -5.42 -3.78 29.92
C ARG A 280 -4.94 -3.65 28.47
N LEU A 281 -4.31 -2.51 28.19
CA LEU A 281 -3.73 -2.22 26.89
C LEU A 281 -2.47 -3.08 26.66
N ASN A 282 -2.51 -3.95 25.65
CA ASN A 282 -1.36 -4.73 25.20
C ASN A 282 -0.66 -4.09 23.99
N ASP A 283 0.50 -4.62 23.61
CA ASP A 283 1.32 -4.13 22.50
C ASP A 283 0.57 -4.08 21.16
N ALA A 284 -0.21 -5.11 20.84
CA ALA A 284 -0.96 -5.15 19.59
C ALA A 284 -2.08 -4.10 19.54
N MET A 285 -2.77 -3.88 20.66
CA MET A 285 -3.81 -2.86 20.80
C MET A 285 -3.23 -1.45 20.74
N LEU A 286 -2.09 -1.20 21.40
CA LEU A 286 -1.42 0.10 21.35
C LEU A 286 -0.96 0.44 19.93
N VAL A 287 -0.37 -0.52 19.19
CA VAL A 287 -0.04 -0.32 17.77
C VAL A 287 -1.28 0.07 16.94
N ARG A 288 -2.44 -0.57 17.20
CA ARG A 288 -3.70 -0.23 16.52
C ARG A 288 -4.20 1.15 16.88
N LEU A 289 -4.13 1.53 18.16
CA LEU A 289 -4.46 2.85 18.64
C LEU A 289 -3.62 3.93 17.95
N LEU A 290 -2.30 3.74 17.87
CA LEU A 290 -1.38 4.65 17.18
C LEU A 290 -1.76 4.82 15.69
N HIS A 291 -2.13 3.74 15.01
CA HIS A 291 -2.57 3.80 13.62
C HIS A 291 -3.92 4.50 13.42
N ALA A 292 -4.86 4.35 14.37
CA ALA A 292 -6.12 5.06 14.34
C ALA A 292 -5.92 6.56 14.61
N LEU A 293 -5.06 6.92 15.57
CA LEU A 293 -4.72 8.31 15.91
C LEU A 293 -4.15 9.10 14.73
N VAL A 294 -3.32 8.48 13.88
CA VAL A 294 -2.71 9.15 12.73
C VAL A 294 -3.58 9.19 11.48
N ALA A 295 -4.68 8.44 11.44
CA ALA A 295 -5.55 8.39 10.26
C ALA A 295 -6.04 9.78 9.78
N PRO A 296 -6.39 10.75 10.64
CA PRO A 296 -6.68 12.12 10.23
C PRO A 296 -5.50 12.82 9.54
N VAL A 297 -4.26 12.63 10.01
CA VAL A 297 -3.04 13.21 9.42
C VAL A 297 -2.79 12.61 8.04
N ARG A 298 -2.91 11.28 7.91
CA ARG A 298 -2.77 10.58 6.62
C ARG A 298 -3.76 11.10 5.57
N ARG A 299 -5.01 11.29 5.97
CA ARG A 299 -6.06 11.85 5.10
C ARG A 299 -5.77 13.31 4.73
N ALA A 300 -5.34 14.13 5.69
CA ALA A 300 -4.93 15.50 5.43
C ALA A 300 -3.74 15.58 4.45
N ALA A 301 -2.76 14.68 4.59
CA ALA A 301 -1.60 14.60 3.71
C ALA A 301 -2.00 14.20 2.28
N ALA A 302 -2.90 13.21 2.16
CA ALA A 302 -3.46 12.79 0.88
C ALA A 302 -4.31 13.90 0.21
N ALA A 303 -5.02 14.70 1.01
CA ALA A 303 -5.80 15.85 0.53
C ALA A 303 -4.95 17.10 0.24
N HIS A 304 -3.63 17.05 0.46
CA HIS A 304 -2.71 18.17 0.22
C HIS A 304 -3.15 19.49 0.90
N VAL A 305 -3.59 19.38 2.16
CA VAL A 305 -4.03 20.55 2.95
C VAL A 305 -2.90 21.56 3.18
N SER A 306 -3.26 22.78 3.57
CA SER A 306 -2.29 23.83 3.92
C SER A 306 -1.40 23.45 5.10
N THR A 307 -0.27 24.14 5.24
CA THR A 307 0.68 23.95 6.34
C THR A 307 0.00 24.13 7.70
N GLU A 308 -0.81 25.18 7.86
CA GLU A 308 -1.55 25.45 9.10
C GLU A 308 -2.51 24.32 9.46
N ARG A 309 -3.34 23.88 8.50
CA ARG A 309 -4.29 22.79 8.71
C ARG A 309 -3.59 21.46 8.99
N MET A 310 -2.44 21.23 8.36
CA MET A 310 -1.60 20.07 8.68
C MET A 310 -1.08 20.13 10.12
N ALA A 311 -0.58 21.28 10.57
CA ALA A 311 -0.09 21.47 11.94
C ALA A 311 -1.19 21.22 12.98
N GLN A 312 -2.41 21.72 12.73
CA GLN A 312 -3.58 21.47 13.58
C GLN A 312 -3.93 19.99 13.71
N LYS A 313 -3.70 19.18 12.67
CA LYS A 313 -3.94 17.72 12.71
C LYS A 313 -2.78 16.96 13.37
N VAL A 314 -1.54 17.40 13.18
CA VAL A 314 -0.35 16.71 13.69
C VAL A 314 -0.14 16.97 15.18
N ALA A 315 -0.32 18.21 15.66
CA ALA A 315 -0.05 18.59 17.04
C ALA A 315 -0.72 17.67 18.11
N PRO A 316 -2.02 17.33 18.03
CA PRO A 316 -2.63 16.45 19.03
C PRO A 316 -2.07 15.03 18.98
N VAL A 317 -1.80 14.49 17.78
CA VAL A 317 -1.24 13.15 17.61
C VAL A 317 0.19 13.10 18.18
N GLN A 318 1.01 14.10 17.86
CA GLN A 318 2.39 14.18 18.36
C GLN A 318 2.42 14.21 19.90
N ARG A 319 1.57 15.03 20.54
CA ARG A 319 1.50 15.09 22.01
C ARG A 319 1.13 13.75 22.65
N LEU A 320 0.19 13.02 22.06
CA LEU A 320 -0.20 11.70 22.55
C LEU A 320 0.91 10.67 22.38
N VAL A 321 1.59 10.67 21.23
CA VAL A 321 2.74 9.78 20.97
C VAL A 321 3.88 10.08 21.95
N ASP A 322 4.18 11.36 22.19
CA ASP A 322 5.18 11.78 23.17
C ASP A 322 4.79 11.31 24.58
N ALA A 323 3.53 11.48 24.98
CA ALA A 323 3.04 11.05 26.28
C ALA A 323 3.10 9.53 26.45
N PHE A 324 2.70 8.74 25.44
CA PHE A 324 2.81 7.29 25.50
C PHE A 324 4.26 6.82 25.53
N PHE A 325 5.16 7.47 24.78
CA PHE A 325 6.58 7.14 24.82
C PHE A 325 7.18 7.40 26.20
N VAL A 326 6.90 8.58 26.78
CA VAL A 326 7.36 8.92 28.14
C VAL A 326 6.78 7.95 29.17
N TRP A 327 5.49 7.64 29.09
CA TRP A 327 4.82 6.68 29.96
C TRP A 327 5.46 5.29 29.88
N LEU A 328 5.77 4.78 28.69
CA LEU A 328 6.45 3.49 28.55
C LEU A 328 7.87 3.53 29.11
N CYS A 329 8.63 4.60 28.86
CA CYS A 329 10.06 4.65 29.19
C CYS A 329 10.37 5.05 30.65
N HIS A 330 9.46 5.72 31.34
CA HIS A 330 9.71 6.26 32.69
C HIS A 330 8.84 5.59 33.77
N HIS A 331 8.06 4.58 33.42
CA HIS A 331 7.22 3.88 34.37
C HIS A 331 7.80 2.49 34.67
N ASP A 332 8.56 2.39 35.76
CA ASP A 332 9.32 1.20 36.14
C ASP A 332 8.49 -0.08 36.28
N ALA A 333 7.18 0.07 36.50
CA ALA A 333 6.23 -1.05 36.58
C ALA A 333 5.94 -1.74 35.23
N LEU A 334 6.30 -1.16 34.08
CA LEU A 334 6.01 -1.73 32.76
C LEU A 334 7.24 -2.39 32.15
N PRO A 335 7.19 -3.69 31.80
CA PRO A 335 8.28 -4.33 31.07
C PRO A 335 8.32 -3.76 29.65
N LEU A 336 9.25 -2.85 29.36
CA LEU A 336 9.47 -2.26 28.04
C LEU A 336 9.56 -3.31 26.92
N ALA A 337 10.15 -4.46 27.22
CA ALA A 337 10.25 -5.60 26.32
C ALA A 337 8.88 -6.13 25.84
N ALA A 338 7.83 -6.00 26.65
CA ALA A 338 6.47 -6.39 26.27
C ALA A 338 5.84 -5.46 25.22
N PHE A 339 6.36 -4.23 25.06
CA PHE A 339 5.83 -3.19 24.16
C PHE A 339 6.77 -2.84 22.99
N ARG A 340 7.67 -3.77 22.62
CA ARG A 340 8.67 -3.57 21.56
C ARG A 340 8.06 -3.08 20.25
N ARG A 341 6.92 -3.63 19.80
CA ARG A 341 6.32 -3.20 18.52
C ARG A 341 5.74 -1.80 18.64
N SER A 342 5.09 -1.48 19.75
CA SER A 342 4.55 -0.14 20.02
C SER A 342 5.64 0.91 20.01
N LEU A 343 6.77 0.66 20.68
CA LEU A 343 7.93 1.57 20.68
C LEU A 343 8.44 1.83 19.26
N ALA A 344 8.65 0.78 18.46
CA ALA A 344 9.07 0.93 17.07
C ALA A 344 8.03 1.72 16.25
N HIS A 345 6.74 1.42 16.43
CA HIS A 345 5.66 2.10 15.75
C HIS A 345 5.52 3.58 16.17
N MET A 346 5.76 3.93 17.43
CA MET A 346 5.79 5.33 17.88
C MET A 346 6.89 6.12 17.18
N LEU A 347 8.11 5.57 17.10
CA LEU A 347 9.24 6.21 16.43
C LEU A 347 9.00 6.35 14.91
N GLU A 348 8.48 5.30 14.26
CA GLU A 348 8.06 5.38 12.85
C GLU A 348 6.96 6.42 12.64
N LEU A 349 6.04 6.54 13.59
CA LEU A 349 4.96 7.50 13.53
C LEU A 349 5.44 8.94 13.63
N GLU A 350 6.36 9.23 14.54
CA GLU A 350 6.98 10.57 14.65
C GLU A 350 7.68 10.97 13.34
N LEU A 351 8.36 10.02 12.70
CA LEU A 351 8.96 10.25 11.38
C LEU A 351 7.89 10.51 10.30
N GLU A 352 6.76 9.79 10.35
CA GLU A 352 5.63 10.01 9.45
C GLU A 352 5.01 11.41 9.65
N LEU A 353 4.76 11.81 10.90
CA LEU A 353 4.22 13.12 11.26
C LEU A 353 5.14 14.25 10.79
N LEU A 354 6.44 14.13 11.05
CA LEU A 354 7.45 15.08 10.59
C LEU A 354 7.48 15.16 9.05
N ALA A 355 7.45 14.02 8.38
CA ALA A 355 7.46 13.95 6.92
C ALA A 355 6.19 14.56 6.29
N ALA A 356 5.03 14.44 6.95
CA ALA A 356 3.76 15.02 6.52
C ALA A 356 3.73 16.56 6.69
N GLN A 357 4.18 17.07 7.84
CA GLN A 357 4.34 18.51 8.07
C GLN A 357 5.29 19.13 7.04
N HIS A 358 6.46 18.52 6.84
CA HIS A 358 7.43 19.00 5.85
C HIS A 358 6.88 18.96 4.43
N GLN A 359 6.09 17.94 4.08
CA GLN A 359 5.46 17.86 2.77
C GLN A 359 4.44 18.98 2.52
N ALA A 360 3.71 19.43 3.55
CA ALA A 360 2.81 20.57 3.45
C ALA A 360 3.61 21.87 3.20
N VAL A 361 4.66 22.11 3.99
CA VAL A 361 5.59 23.26 3.82
C VAL A 361 6.19 23.28 2.42
N MET A 362 6.69 22.13 1.95
CA MET A 362 7.24 21.99 0.60
C MET A 362 6.21 22.28 -0.49
N SER A 363 4.97 21.83 -0.31
CA SER A 363 3.91 22.03 -1.29
C SER A 363 3.53 23.51 -1.41
N GLU A 364 3.46 24.21 -0.28
CA GLU A 364 3.22 25.65 -0.23
C GLU A 364 4.39 26.43 -0.83
N ALA A 365 5.62 26.14 -0.43
CA ALA A 365 6.82 26.76 -1.00
C ALA A 365 6.89 26.60 -2.53
N ARG A 366 6.52 25.43 -3.07
CA ARG A 366 6.46 25.18 -4.51
C ARG A 366 5.38 26.01 -5.21
N ARG A 367 4.22 26.24 -4.58
CA ARG A 367 3.16 27.09 -5.15
C ARG A 367 3.63 28.54 -5.31
N VAL A 368 4.40 29.03 -4.35
CA VAL A 368 4.96 30.39 -4.36
C VAL A 368 6.39 30.48 -4.90
N HIS A 369 6.89 29.41 -5.54
CA HIS A 369 8.23 29.34 -6.15
C HIS A 369 9.40 29.65 -5.20
N ARG A 370 9.22 29.44 -3.88
CA ARG A 370 10.26 29.63 -2.86
C ARG A 370 11.16 28.39 -2.77
N PRO A 371 12.49 28.57 -2.64
CA PRO A 371 13.39 27.45 -2.36
C PRO A 371 13.04 26.79 -1.02
N CYS A 372 13.02 25.46 -1.00
CA CYS A 372 12.76 24.67 0.20
C CYS A 372 13.56 23.37 0.15
N SER A 373 14.06 22.94 1.31
CA SER A 373 14.76 21.66 1.44
C SER A 373 13.83 20.49 1.09
N PRO A 374 14.31 19.46 0.37
CA PRO A 374 13.51 18.26 0.08
C PRO A 374 13.24 17.38 1.32
N PHE A 375 13.97 17.60 2.42
CA PHE A 375 13.88 16.81 3.65
C PHE A 375 13.70 17.69 4.89
N PRO A 376 13.11 17.13 5.97
CA PRO A 376 12.94 17.83 7.23
C PRO A 376 14.27 18.34 7.82
N PRO A 377 14.22 19.38 8.69
CA PRO A 377 15.40 19.87 9.40
C PRO A 377 16.07 18.79 10.26
N ARG A 378 17.41 18.85 10.35
CA ARG A 378 18.20 17.92 11.18
C ARG A 378 17.81 17.97 12.66
N THR A 379 17.47 19.15 13.18
CA THR A 379 17.05 19.35 14.58
C THR A 379 15.79 18.57 14.92
N SER A 380 14.83 18.47 14.01
CA SER A 380 13.63 17.66 14.21
C SER A 380 13.92 16.15 14.22
N LEU A 381 14.88 15.71 13.40
CA LEU A 381 15.29 14.30 13.32
C LEU A 381 16.15 13.88 14.54
N GLN A 382 16.93 14.79 15.11
CA GLN A 382 17.73 14.55 16.32
C GLN A 382 16.86 14.13 17.52
N LYS A 383 15.63 14.65 17.63
CA LYS A 383 14.70 14.25 18.68
C LYS A 383 14.31 12.77 18.58
N VAL A 384 13.97 12.32 17.38
CA VAL A 384 13.65 10.90 17.12
C VAL A 384 14.89 10.02 17.32
N GLN A 385 16.06 10.51 16.90
CA GLN A 385 17.32 9.80 17.11
C GLN A 385 17.65 9.62 18.60
N ALA A 386 17.43 10.65 19.42
CA ALA A 386 17.61 10.55 20.87
C ALA A 386 16.65 9.54 21.49
N LYS A 387 15.36 9.56 21.11
CA LYS A 387 14.39 8.55 21.57
C LYS A 387 14.76 7.14 21.14
N LEU A 388 15.24 6.96 19.90
CA LEU A 388 15.71 5.66 19.41
C LEU A 388 16.90 5.16 20.24
N ALA A 389 17.83 6.03 20.63
CA ALA A 389 18.97 5.65 21.46
C ALA A 389 18.54 5.15 22.86
N LEU A 390 17.46 5.70 23.43
CA LEU A 390 16.94 5.26 24.73
C LEU A 390 16.36 3.83 24.69
N VAL A 391 15.81 3.41 23.55
CA VAL A 391 15.11 2.12 23.43
C VAL A 391 15.80 1.13 22.49
N SER A 392 17.02 1.44 22.02
CA SER A 392 17.68 0.64 20.97
C SER A 392 17.98 -0.78 21.43
N ASP A 393 18.38 -0.96 22.69
CA ASP A 393 18.67 -2.28 23.24
C ASP A 393 17.38 -3.10 23.39
N THR A 394 16.28 -2.46 23.80
CA THR A 394 14.95 -3.10 23.85
C THR A 394 14.47 -3.52 22.45
N LEU A 395 14.71 -2.70 21.42
CA LEU A 395 14.28 -2.99 20.05
C LEU A 395 15.19 -4.00 19.32
N ARG A 396 16.38 -4.29 19.84
CA ARG A 396 17.28 -5.29 19.27
C ARG A 396 16.60 -6.67 19.29
N GLY A 397 16.78 -7.46 18.23
CA GLY A 397 16.20 -8.80 18.10
C GLY A 397 16.00 -9.19 16.63
N ASP A 398 15.45 -10.38 16.41
CA ASP A 398 15.33 -10.98 15.07
C ASP A 398 14.10 -10.51 14.28
N ASP A 399 13.20 -9.76 14.90
CA ASP A 399 11.96 -9.27 14.29
C ASP A 399 12.12 -8.00 13.43
N GLY A 400 13.35 -7.49 13.30
CA GLY A 400 13.70 -6.40 12.40
C GLY A 400 13.15 -5.02 12.80
N LEU A 401 12.68 -4.86 14.05
CA LEU A 401 12.07 -3.62 14.52
C LEU A 401 13.06 -2.46 14.55
N LEU A 402 14.27 -2.70 15.08
CA LEU A 402 15.33 -1.70 15.13
C LEU A 402 15.76 -1.26 13.72
N GLU A 403 15.97 -2.23 12.82
CA GLU A 403 16.36 -1.99 11.43
C GLU A 403 15.33 -1.12 10.71
N ARG A 404 14.04 -1.42 10.88
CA ARG A 404 12.96 -0.63 10.28
C ARG A 404 13.01 0.84 10.71
N VAL A 405 13.15 1.11 12.01
CA VAL A 405 13.19 2.49 12.52
C VAL A 405 14.45 3.21 12.02
N GLN A 406 15.61 2.54 12.05
CA GLN A 406 16.86 3.10 11.55
C GLN A 406 16.80 3.41 10.04
N ILE A 407 16.26 2.50 9.24
CA ILE A 407 16.05 2.69 7.80
C ILE A 407 15.09 3.86 7.55
N ALA A 408 13.99 3.94 8.30
CA ALA A 408 13.02 5.03 8.18
C ALA A 408 13.63 6.40 8.54
N LEU A 409 14.45 6.45 9.60
CA LEU A 409 15.17 7.65 10.02
C LEU A 409 16.13 8.12 8.92
N ASP A 410 16.96 7.21 8.41
CA ASP A 410 17.93 7.52 7.35
C ASP A 410 17.23 7.96 6.06
N ALA A 411 16.20 7.23 5.63
CA ALA A 411 15.43 7.57 4.45
C ALA A 411 14.76 8.95 4.59
N THR A 412 14.17 9.25 5.75
CA THR A 412 13.52 10.54 6.01
C THR A 412 14.53 11.70 6.09
N SER A 413 15.76 11.43 6.54
CA SER A 413 16.87 12.39 6.53
C SER A 413 17.47 12.66 5.13
N GLY A 414 17.03 11.93 4.10
CA GLY A 414 17.58 12.00 2.75
C GLY A 414 18.84 11.15 2.52
N ARG A 415 19.29 10.40 3.55
CA ARG A 415 20.40 9.43 3.52
C ARG A 415 19.97 8.12 2.88
N SER A 416 19.56 8.20 1.61
CA SER A 416 19.00 7.07 0.87
C SER A 416 20.01 5.93 0.67
N ARG A 417 21.31 6.23 0.58
CA ARG A 417 22.36 5.21 0.39
C ARG A 417 22.53 4.37 1.65
N GLU A 418 22.61 5.04 2.80
CA GLU A 418 22.72 4.44 4.11
C GLU A 418 21.49 3.59 4.44
N ALA A 419 20.29 4.11 4.18
CA ALA A 419 19.04 3.37 4.32
C ALA A 419 19.00 2.12 3.42
N THR A 420 19.52 2.23 2.18
CA THR A 420 19.58 1.10 1.23
C THR A 420 20.60 0.06 1.68
N ALA A 421 21.77 0.47 2.17
CA ALA A 421 22.79 -0.44 2.67
C ALA A 421 22.29 -1.23 3.89
N LYS A 422 21.61 -0.57 4.83
CA LYS A 422 20.95 -1.23 5.97
C LYS A 422 19.89 -2.23 5.53
N LEU A 423 19.08 -1.87 4.53
CA LEU A 423 18.09 -2.79 3.96
C LEU A 423 18.77 -4.01 3.31
N GLN A 424 19.85 -3.82 2.56
CA GLN A 424 20.59 -4.93 1.94
C GLN A 424 21.21 -5.85 2.99
N ALA A 425 21.81 -5.29 4.04
CA ALA A 425 22.33 -6.08 5.16
C ALA A 425 21.22 -6.88 5.85
N TRP A 426 20.04 -6.28 6.04
CA TRP A 426 18.90 -6.98 6.62
C TRP A 426 18.37 -8.10 5.72
N ILE A 427 18.24 -7.87 4.40
CA ILE A 427 17.83 -8.89 3.43
C ILE A 427 18.81 -10.07 3.42
N ALA A 428 20.13 -9.80 3.52
CA ALA A 428 21.15 -10.83 3.56
C ALA A 428 21.11 -11.66 4.85
N ARG A 429 20.72 -11.04 5.98
CA ARG A 429 20.69 -11.69 7.30
C ARG A 429 19.44 -12.54 7.53
N ASP A 430 18.27 -12.10 7.05
CA ASP A 430 16.98 -12.71 7.38
C ASP A 430 16.10 -12.90 6.13
N ALA A 431 15.91 -14.17 5.74
CA ALA A 431 15.10 -14.59 4.61
C ALA A 431 13.72 -15.14 5.02
N SER A 432 13.28 -14.95 6.27
CA SER A 432 11.98 -15.42 6.74
C SER A 432 10.80 -14.73 6.02
N ASP A 433 9.69 -15.43 5.84
CA ASP A 433 8.49 -14.88 5.19
C ASP A 433 7.93 -13.64 5.92
N SER A 434 8.07 -13.59 7.25
CA SER A 434 7.73 -12.43 8.08
C SER A 434 8.63 -11.22 7.78
N ALA A 435 9.93 -11.41 7.66
CA ALA A 435 10.88 -10.34 7.38
C ALA A 435 10.76 -9.81 5.96
N ARG A 436 10.59 -10.70 4.96
CA ARG A 436 10.43 -10.31 3.55
C ARG A 436 9.31 -9.29 3.34
N GLU A 437 8.19 -9.42 4.05
CA GLU A 437 7.10 -8.44 3.97
C GLU A 437 7.51 -7.06 4.50
N LEU A 438 8.22 -7.02 5.61
CA LEU A 438 8.70 -5.77 6.20
C LEU A 438 9.82 -5.14 5.36
N GLN A 439 10.74 -5.94 4.83
CA GLN A 439 11.80 -5.53 3.91
C GLN A 439 11.22 -4.91 2.63
N ARG A 440 10.18 -5.52 2.03
CA ARG A 440 9.46 -4.94 0.87
C ARG A 440 8.85 -3.58 1.20
N ARG A 441 8.27 -3.42 2.40
CA ARG A 441 7.71 -2.13 2.86
C ARG A 441 8.80 -1.09 3.06
N ALA A 442 9.92 -1.47 3.66
CA ALA A 442 11.09 -0.60 3.82
C ALA A 442 11.61 -0.14 2.46
N LEU A 443 11.72 -1.03 1.47
CA LEU A 443 12.11 -0.69 0.09
C LEU A 443 11.17 0.38 -0.51
N VAL A 444 9.86 0.19 -0.40
CA VAL A 444 8.86 1.15 -0.88
C VAL A 444 8.99 2.49 -0.15
N HIS A 445 9.25 2.47 1.16
CA HIS A 445 9.47 3.68 1.95
C HIS A 445 10.70 4.46 1.47
N ILE A 446 11.87 3.80 1.36
CA ILE A 446 13.11 4.44 0.88
C ILE A 446 12.89 5.00 -0.53
N PHE A 447 12.26 4.23 -1.43
CA PHE A 447 11.97 4.70 -2.79
C PHE A 447 11.06 5.95 -2.80
N SER A 448 10.06 5.99 -1.91
CA SER A 448 9.17 7.14 -1.75
C SER A 448 9.91 8.38 -1.25
N GLN A 449 10.87 8.23 -0.32
CA GLN A 449 11.73 9.32 0.14
C GLN A 449 12.70 9.78 -0.96
N ALA A 450 13.31 8.84 -1.70
CA ALA A 450 14.16 9.14 -2.84
C ALA A 450 13.42 9.99 -3.91
N CYS A 451 12.11 9.75 -4.10
CA CYS A 451 11.28 10.54 -5.00
C CYS A 451 11.15 12.03 -4.61
N ARG A 452 11.47 12.42 -3.36
CA ARG A 452 11.38 13.80 -2.85
C ARG A 452 12.52 14.70 -3.31
N HIS A 453 13.67 14.14 -3.68
CA HIS A 453 14.78 14.92 -4.25
C HIS A 453 14.35 15.65 -5.54
N ALA A 454 15.08 16.70 -5.89
CA ALA A 454 14.92 17.40 -7.17
C ALA A 454 15.01 16.42 -8.37
N ARG A 455 14.29 16.70 -9.46
CA ARG A 455 14.07 15.77 -10.59
C ARG A 455 15.32 15.06 -11.14
N PRO A 456 16.47 15.71 -11.39
CA PRO A 456 17.67 14.99 -11.80
C PRO A 456 18.31 14.24 -10.62
N ARG A 457 18.37 14.87 -9.44
CA ARG A 457 19.05 14.32 -8.25
C ARG A 457 18.38 13.07 -7.66
N ARG A 458 17.09 12.82 -7.94
CA ARG A 458 16.37 11.63 -7.43
C ARG A 458 16.68 10.32 -8.14
N LEU A 459 17.14 10.34 -9.39
CA LEU A 459 17.20 9.11 -10.19
C LEU A 459 18.29 8.14 -9.71
N VAL A 460 19.47 8.63 -9.33
CA VAL A 460 20.53 7.76 -8.79
C VAL A 460 20.08 7.09 -7.47
N PRO A 461 19.57 7.82 -6.46
CA PRO A 461 18.97 7.21 -5.28
C PRO A 461 17.88 6.18 -5.60
N MET A 462 16.96 6.50 -6.51
CA MET A 462 15.90 5.57 -6.91
C MET A 462 16.47 4.27 -7.50
N LEU A 463 17.50 4.36 -8.36
CA LEU A 463 18.14 3.19 -8.95
C LEU A 463 18.86 2.34 -7.90
N HIS A 464 19.54 2.96 -6.92
CA HIS A 464 20.18 2.22 -5.82
C HIS A 464 19.15 1.43 -5.01
N VAL A 465 17.99 2.03 -4.70
CA VAL A 465 16.91 1.34 -3.98
C VAL A 465 16.35 0.18 -4.81
N LEU A 466 16.17 0.38 -6.12
CA LEU A 466 15.73 -0.69 -7.01
C LEU A 466 16.75 -1.82 -7.12
N ALA A 467 18.05 -1.51 -7.07
CA ALA A 467 19.11 -2.50 -7.05
C ALA A 467 19.04 -3.41 -5.80
N ALA A 468 18.71 -2.85 -4.63
CA ALA A 468 18.48 -3.65 -3.43
C ALA A 468 17.25 -4.57 -3.53
N GLY A 469 16.30 -4.25 -4.41
CA GLY A 469 15.09 -5.03 -4.64
C GLY A 469 15.20 -6.10 -5.71
N THR A 470 16.40 -6.47 -6.16
CA THR A 470 16.58 -7.41 -7.29
C THR A 470 16.56 -8.88 -6.91
N SER A 471 16.77 -9.22 -5.64
CA SER A 471 16.69 -10.61 -5.16
C SER A 471 15.31 -11.21 -5.44
N ALA A 472 15.28 -12.34 -6.16
CA ALA A 472 14.05 -13.07 -6.44
C ALA A 472 13.33 -13.50 -5.17
N ASP A 473 14.09 -13.93 -4.17
CA ASP A 473 13.59 -14.43 -2.88
C ASP A 473 12.76 -13.39 -2.12
N LEU A 474 13.11 -12.11 -2.26
CA LEU A 474 12.34 -11.01 -1.68
C LEU A 474 10.90 -10.94 -2.24
N TRP A 475 10.68 -11.45 -3.46
CA TRP A 475 9.40 -11.38 -4.17
C TRP A 475 8.73 -12.74 -4.36
N CYS A 476 9.30 -13.81 -3.80
CA CYS A 476 8.63 -15.09 -3.71
C CYS A 476 7.33 -14.95 -2.90
N PRO A 477 6.21 -15.51 -3.39
CA PRO A 477 4.99 -15.56 -2.60
C PRO A 477 5.24 -16.41 -1.35
N PRO A 478 4.76 -15.99 -0.17
CA PRO A 478 4.92 -16.79 1.04
C PRO A 478 4.19 -18.12 0.86
N ALA A 479 4.77 -19.20 1.40
CA ALA A 479 4.27 -20.58 1.20
C ALA A 479 2.79 -20.73 1.60
N ALA A 480 2.32 -19.90 2.53
CA ALA A 480 0.99 -19.94 3.12
C ALA A 480 -0.08 -19.01 2.49
N ARG A 481 0.21 -18.18 1.48
CA ARG A 481 -0.81 -17.25 0.90
C ARG A 481 -0.97 -17.36 -0.62
N THR A 482 -2.23 -17.43 -1.05
CA THR A 482 -2.69 -17.38 -2.45
C THR A 482 -2.93 -15.95 -2.97
N ALA A 483 -2.39 -14.93 -2.30
CA ALA A 483 -2.55 -13.54 -2.73
C ALA A 483 -1.76 -13.25 -4.04
N ALA A 484 -2.20 -12.24 -4.79
CA ALA A 484 -1.51 -11.76 -5.99
C ALA A 484 -0.01 -11.55 -5.75
N PRO A 485 0.86 -11.80 -6.75
CA PRO A 485 2.30 -11.84 -6.55
C PRO A 485 2.82 -10.49 -6.01
N PRO A 486 3.63 -10.49 -4.93
CA PRO A 486 4.15 -9.26 -4.34
C PRO A 486 5.02 -8.47 -5.34
N ALA A 487 5.55 -9.15 -6.35
CA ALA A 487 6.34 -8.60 -7.44
C ALA A 487 5.64 -7.46 -8.23
N ALA A 488 4.31 -7.39 -8.23
CA ALA A 488 3.58 -6.28 -8.86
C ALA A 488 3.92 -4.90 -8.25
N THR A 489 4.39 -4.87 -6.99
CA THR A 489 4.88 -3.65 -6.36
C THR A 489 6.22 -3.22 -6.96
N LEU A 490 7.16 -4.16 -7.14
CA LEU A 490 8.46 -3.90 -7.78
C LEU A 490 8.29 -3.33 -9.19
N VAL A 491 7.43 -3.94 -10.00
CA VAL A 491 7.10 -3.45 -11.35
C VAL A 491 6.60 -2.00 -11.31
N ARG A 492 5.75 -1.64 -10.33
CA ARG A 492 5.26 -0.25 -10.18
C ARG A 492 6.38 0.74 -9.83
N LEU A 493 7.34 0.33 -9.00
CA LEU A 493 8.50 1.18 -8.67
C LEU A 493 9.39 1.39 -9.91
N TRP A 494 9.66 0.34 -10.67
CA TRP A 494 10.37 0.42 -11.95
C TRP A 494 9.67 1.32 -12.96
N THR A 495 8.36 1.14 -13.16
CA THR A 495 7.56 2.01 -14.03
C THR A 495 7.66 3.48 -13.62
N ARG A 496 7.68 3.77 -12.31
CA ARG A 496 7.82 5.13 -11.79
C ARG A 496 9.22 5.70 -12.01
N PHE A 497 10.26 4.89 -11.87
CA PHE A 497 11.63 5.27 -12.19
C PHE A 497 11.80 5.57 -13.69
N VAL A 498 11.39 4.66 -14.56
CA VAL A 498 11.47 4.83 -16.02
C VAL A 498 10.66 6.05 -16.46
N GLY A 499 9.47 6.25 -15.91
CA GLY A 499 8.68 7.47 -16.15
C GLY A 499 9.42 8.75 -15.74
N ALA A 500 10.03 8.75 -14.55
CA ALA A 500 10.81 9.90 -14.06
C ALA A 500 12.03 10.21 -14.95
N TRP A 501 12.74 9.18 -15.42
CA TRP A 501 13.87 9.30 -16.33
C TRP A 501 13.43 9.80 -17.72
N THR A 502 12.34 9.23 -18.26
CA THR A 502 11.76 9.64 -19.56
C THR A 502 11.38 11.12 -19.55
N HIS A 503 10.81 11.62 -18.45
CA HIS A 503 10.51 13.05 -18.30
C HIS A 503 11.77 13.93 -18.20
N LEU A 504 12.87 13.42 -17.67
CA LEU A 504 14.14 14.16 -17.60
C LEU A 504 14.77 14.32 -18.98
N ILE A 505 14.86 13.22 -19.75
CA ILE A 505 15.33 13.21 -21.14
C ILE A 505 14.38 14.03 -22.03
N GLY A 506 13.09 14.02 -21.68
CA GLY A 506 12.16 15.10 -21.95
C GLY A 506 11.68 15.18 -23.39
N VAL A 507 10.58 14.50 -23.70
CA VAL A 507 9.82 14.67 -24.96
C VAL A 507 9.16 16.06 -25.08
N ARG A 508 9.18 16.88 -24.02
CA ARG A 508 8.60 18.25 -23.97
C ARG A 508 9.63 19.39 -23.89
N ARG A 509 10.93 19.09 -24.00
CA ARG A 509 11.99 20.11 -24.05
C ARG A 509 12.37 20.40 -25.51
N GLY A 510 12.97 21.56 -25.79
CA GLY A 510 13.55 21.81 -27.12
C GLY A 510 14.64 20.77 -27.45
N ARG A 511 14.83 20.46 -28.74
CA ARG A 511 15.75 19.41 -29.23
C ARG A 511 17.15 19.48 -28.57
N ARG A 512 17.77 20.66 -28.58
CA ARG A 512 19.09 20.92 -27.97
C ARG A 512 19.17 20.57 -26.48
N THR A 513 18.11 20.84 -25.72
CA THR A 513 18.08 20.52 -24.29
C THR A 513 17.97 19.01 -24.05
N ARG A 514 17.31 18.26 -24.95
CA ARG A 514 17.23 16.80 -24.84
C ARG A 514 18.58 16.16 -25.06
N GLU A 515 19.25 16.57 -26.13
CA GLU A 515 20.61 16.11 -26.49
C GLU A 515 21.59 16.41 -25.34
N ARG A 516 21.58 17.64 -24.81
CA ARG A 516 22.41 18.02 -23.67
C ARG A 516 22.19 17.13 -22.45
N VAL A 517 20.93 16.81 -22.11
CA VAL A 517 20.63 15.94 -20.96
C VAL A 517 21.03 14.50 -21.23
N ALA A 518 20.83 14.01 -22.45
CA ALA A 518 21.18 12.66 -22.86
C ALA A 518 22.70 12.41 -22.90
N GLN A 519 23.51 13.46 -23.07
CA GLN A 519 24.98 13.43 -22.96
C GLN A 519 25.49 13.41 -21.50
N THR A 520 24.67 13.78 -20.52
CA THR A 520 25.10 13.76 -19.11
C THR A 520 25.17 12.35 -18.54
N ALA A 521 25.76 12.21 -17.35
CA ALA A 521 25.70 10.97 -16.56
C ALA A 521 24.26 10.46 -16.30
N MET A 522 23.24 11.31 -16.46
CA MET A 522 21.82 10.96 -16.30
C MET A 522 21.17 10.43 -17.60
N GLY A 523 21.89 10.49 -18.71
CA GLY A 523 21.49 10.02 -20.04
C GLY A 523 21.81 8.55 -20.26
N TRP A 524 22.63 8.23 -21.27
CA TRP A 524 23.00 6.84 -21.58
C TRP A 524 23.65 6.08 -20.40
N PRO A 525 24.61 6.63 -19.64
CA PRO A 525 25.27 5.87 -18.57
C PRO A 525 24.31 5.36 -17.49
N LEU A 526 23.29 6.16 -17.14
CA LEU A 526 22.27 5.74 -16.18
C LEU A 526 21.33 4.69 -16.76
N VAL A 527 20.86 4.88 -18.01
CA VAL A 527 19.89 3.95 -18.61
C VAL A 527 20.56 2.63 -18.98
N ALA A 528 21.83 2.60 -19.38
CA ALA A 528 22.56 1.37 -19.62
C ALA A 528 22.59 0.49 -18.35
N ARG A 529 22.96 1.05 -17.20
CA ARG A 529 22.91 0.34 -15.90
C ARG A 529 21.49 -0.10 -15.53
N THR A 530 20.51 0.75 -15.82
CA THR A 530 19.09 0.44 -15.62
C THR A 530 18.66 -0.77 -16.45
N LEU A 531 19.03 -0.83 -17.74
CA LEU A 531 18.65 -1.91 -18.64
C LEU A 531 19.23 -3.24 -18.17
N ASP A 532 20.51 -3.30 -17.76
CA ASP A 532 21.10 -4.55 -17.23
C ASP A 532 20.40 -5.02 -15.97
N LEU A 533 20.11 -4.08 -15.06
CA LEU A 533 19.45 -4.40 -13.82
C LEU A 533 18.01 -4.88 -14.07
N LEU A 534 17.29 -4.22 -14.98
CA LEU A 534 15.94 -4.61 -15.38
C LEU A 534 15.92 -5.99 -16.06
N THR A 535 16.81 -6.25 -17.01
CA THR A 535 16.91 -7.54 -17.71
C THR A 535 17.14 -8.66 -16.70
N ARG A 536 18.14 -8.52 -15.82
CA ARG A 536 18.42 -9.51 -14.76
C ARG A 536 17.26 -9.70 -13.78
N THR A 537 16.62 -8.61 -13.37
CA THR A 537 15.51 -8.69 -12.41
C THR A 537 14.28 -9.34 -13.04
N ALA A 538 13.96 -8.98 -14.29
CA ALA A 538 12.80 -9.48 -15.00
C ALA A 538 12.91 -10.98 -15.34
N SER A 539 14.12 -11.49 -15.59
CA SER A 539 14.35 -12.91 -15.80
C SER A 539 14.21 -13.75 -14.52
N GLN A 540 14.40 -13.14 -13.34
CA GLN A 540 14.40 -13.84 -12.05
C GLN A 540 13.09 -13.70 -11.27
N VAL A 541 12.37 -12.58 -11.43
CA VAL A 541 11.17 -12.27 -10.65
C VAL A 541 9.92 -12.46 -11.49
N PRO A 542 9.05 -13.43 -11.17
CA PRO A 542 7.84 -13.70 -11.95
C PRO A 542 6.79 -12.59 -11.78
N ALA A 543 6.66 -11.74 -12.78
CA ALA A 543 5.66 -10.67 -12.85
C ALA A 543 5.32 -10.25 -14.28
N ALA A 544 4.25 -9.48 -14.45
CA ALA A 544 3.97 -8.80 -15.71
C ALA A 544 4.85 -7.54 -15.84
N TRP A 545 5.97 -7.64 -16.55
CA TRP A 545 6.97 -6.58 -16.69
C TRP A 545 6.70 -5.59 -17.84
N ALA A 546 5.88 -5.98 -18.82
CA ALA A 546 5.49 -5.15 -19.95
C ALA A 546 5.13 -3.67 -19.60
N PRO A 547 4.39 -3.37 -18.51
CA PRO A 547 4.03 -1.99 -18.15
C PRO A 547 5.20 -1.04 -17.90
N VAL A 548 6.43 -1.55 -17.66
CA VAL A 548 7.63 -0.72 -17.43
C VAL A 548 8.05 0.06 -18.68
N TRP A 549 7.83 -0.48 -19.88
CA TRP A 549 8.17 0.17 -21.15
C TRP A 549 7.00 0.36 -22.10
N ASP A 550 5.79 -0.02 -21.69
CA ASP A 550 4.56 0.13 -22.48
C ASP A 550 4.10 1.60 -22.59
N HIS A 551 4.92 2.44 -23.22
CA HIS A 551 4.60 3.82 -23.57
C HIS A 551 5.53 4.32 -24.68
N PRO A 552 5.01 4.87 -25.79
CA PRO A 552 5.83 5.24 -26.96
C PRO A 552 6.88 6.33 -26.65
N GLU A 553 6.60 7.24 -25.70
CA GLU A 553 7.57 8.26 -25.29
C GLU A 553 8.82 7.65 -24.62
N ARG A 554 8.69 6.50 -23.94
CA ARG A 554 9.83 5.82 -23.31
C ARG A 554 10.77 5.28 -24.38
N CYS A 555 10.24 4.73 -25.47
CA CYS A 555 11.03 4.29 -26.63
C CYS A 555 11.76 5.45 -27.30
N ARG A 556 11.10 6.59 -27.49
CA ARG A 556 11.74 7.79 -28.06
C ARG A 556 12.89 8.30 -27.17
N ALA A 557 12.70 8.28 -25.86
CA ALA A 557 13.74 8.65 -24.90
C ALA A 557 14.91 7.66 -24.93
N LEU A 558 14.65 6.35 -25.03
CA LEU A 558 15.68 5.32 -25.20
C LEU A 558 16.53 5.57 -26.45
N VAL A 559 15.91 5.80 -27.61
CA VAL A 559 16.66 6.11 -28.84
C VAL A 559 17.47 7.39 -28.69
N THR A 560 16.89 8.43 -28.09
CA THR A 560 17.60 9.70 -27.84
C THR A 560 18.84 9.48 -26.98
N ALA A 561 18.74 8.65 -25.93
CA ALA A 561 19.88 8.32 -25.09
C ALA A 561 20.89 7.42 -25.81
N ALA A 562 20.44 6.40 -26.55
CA ALA A 562 21.29 5.44 -27.25
C ALA A 562 22.19 6.10 -28.31
N ARG A 563 21.76 7.23 -28.92
CA ARG A 563 22.60 8.04 -29.82
C ARG A 563 23.89 8.56 -29.18
N HIS A 564 23.90 8.71 -27.86
CA HIS A 564 25.05 9.17 -27.11
C HIS A 564 25.76 8.02 -26.38
N ALA A 565 25.47 6.78 -26.78
CA ALA A 565 26.25 5.64 -26.34
C ALA A 565 27.60 5.58 -27.05
N PRO A 566 28.64 4.98 -26.44
CA PRO A 566 29.93 4.73 -27.11
C PRO A 566 29.81 3.90 -28.39
N SER A 567 28.79 3.03 -28.47
CA SER A 567 28.47 2.24 -29.65
C SER A 567 26.96 2.15 -29.80
N LEU A 568 26.41 2.75 -30.85
CA LEU A 568 24.98 2.77 -31.13
C LEU A 568 24.43 1.36 -31.39
N SER A 569 25.16 0.52 -32.12
CA SER A 569 24.75 -0.86 -32.41
C SER A 569 24.64 -1.70 -31.13
N ARG A 570 25.65 -1.63 -30.24
CA ARG A 570 25.60 -2.29 -28.92
C ARG A 570 24.48 -1.74 -28.04
N ALA A 571 24.23 -0.43 -28.11
CA ALA A 571 23.15 0.21 -27.37
C ALA A 571 21.77 -0.27 -27.81
N ILE A 572 21.54 -0.38 -29.12
CA ILE A 572 20.29 -0.90 -29.70
C ILE A 572 20.08 -2.36 -29.29
N ALA A 573 21.11 -3.21 -29.44
CA ALA A 573 21.03 -4.62 -29.07
C ALA A 573 20.64 -4.82 -27.59
N ARG A 574 21.23 -4.01 -26.70
CA ARG A 574 20.94 -4.03 -25.26
C ARG A 574 19.51 -3.58 -24.94
N VAL A 575 18.97 -2.60 -25.66
CA VAL A 575 17.56 -2.19 -25.52
C VAL A 575 16.64 -3.31 -26.00
N ASP A 576 16.92 -3.90 -27.17
CA ASP A 576 16.09 -4.98 -27.74
C ASP A 576 16.08 -6.22 -26.84
N GLU A 577 17.22 -6.61 -26.25
CA GLU A 577 17.32 -7.68 -25.26
C GLU A 577 16.43 -7.42 -24.04
N CYS A 578 16.50 -6.19 -23.50
CA CYS A 578 15.69 -5.79 -22.37
C CYS A 578 14.19 -5.88 -22.71
N LEU A 579 13.77 -5.26 -23.81
CA LEU A 579 12.36 -5.26 -24.26
C LEU A 579 11.83 -6.69 -24.47
N ARG A 580 12.64 -7.57 -25.08
CA ARG A 580 12.30 -8.99 -25.29
C ARG A 580 12.12 -9.72 -23.95
N THR A 581 13.04 -9.54 -23.01
CA THR A 581 13.00 -10.17 -21.68
C THR A 581 11.76 -9.77 -20.90
N MET A 582 11.34 -8.51 -20.99
CA MET A 582 10.12 -8.00 -20.34
C MET A 582 8.82 -8.35 -21.09
N GLN A 583 8.91 -9.03 -22.23
CA GLN A 583 7.77 -9.44 -23.07
C GLN A 583 6.87 -8.25 -23.41
N VAL A 584 7.46 -7.12 -23.80
CA VAL A 584 6.68 -5.93 -24.16
C VAL A 584 5.82 -6.19 -25.41
N PRO A 585 4.65 -5.53 -25.55
CA PRO A 585 3.81 -5.73 -26.72
C PRO A 585 4.53 -5.35 -28.02
N GLY A 586 4.28 -6.08 -29.12
CA GLY A 586 4.95 -5.85 -30.41
C GLY A 586 4.84 -4.41 -30.96
N ARG A 587 3.82 -3.63 -30.55
CA ARG A 587 3.72 -2.19 -30.88
C ARG A 587 4.91 -1.37 -30.33
N ILE A 588 5.47 -1.76 -29.19
CA ILE A 588 6.58 -1.08 -28.53
C ILE A 588 7.89 -1.37 -29.27
N HIS A 589 8.11 -2.64 -29.67
CA HIS A 589 9.23 -3.02 -30.55
C HIS A 589 9.18 -2.24 -31.87
N ARG A 590 8.02 -2.22 -32.56
CA ARG A 590 7.86 -1.44 -33.79
C ARG A 590 8.11 0.05 -33.59
N SER A 591 7.65 0.62 -32.47
CA SER A 591 7.87 2.03 -32.14
C SER A 591 9.35 2.35 -31.90
N PHE A 592 10.08 1.45 -31.23
CA PHE A 592 11.52 1.58 -31.03
C PHE A 592 12.28 1.50 -32.36
N GLN A 593 12.02 0.47 -33.18
CA GLN A 593 12.68 0.30 -34.48
C GLN A 593 12.39 1.47 -35.44
N LYS A 594 11.15 1.97 -35.49
CA LYS A 594 10.82 3.19 -36.24
C LYS A 594 11.59 4.41 -35.73
N ALA A 595 11.74 4.55 -34.41
CA ALA A 595 12.50 5.66 -33.82
C ALA A 595 14.01 5.54 -34.11
N VAL A 596 14.56 4.33 -34.18
CA VAL A 596 15.94 4.07 -34.62
C VAL A 596 16.12 4.39 -36.11
N ALA A 597 15.19 3.97 -36.96
CA ALA A 597 15.25 4.22 -38.42
C ALA A 597 15.14 5.71 -38.80
N THR A 598 14.46 6.50 -37.97
CA THR A 598 14.32 7.96 -38.14
C THR A 598 15.48 8.76 -37.55
N VAL A 599 16.54 8.08 -37.09
CA VAL A 599 17.81 8.73 -36.75
C VAL A 599 18.48 9.11 -38.08
N PRO A 600 18.68 10.41 -38.39
CA PRO A 600 19.44 10.76 -39.58
C PRO A 600 20.81 10.09 -39.49
N ARG A 601 21.16 9.32 -40.52
CA ARG A 601 22.52 8.82 -40.74
C ARG A 601 23.38 10.03 -41.10
N TYR A 602 23.92 10.72 -40.11
CA TYR A 602 24.99 11.69 -40.36
C TYR A 602 26.09 11.49 -39.31
N PRO A 603 27.37 11.49 -39.75
CA PRO A 603 28.54 11.13 -38.95
C PRO A 603 28.77 12.03 -37.73
#